data_AF-F4RQL7-F1
#
_entry.id   AF-F4RQL7-F1
#
_cell.length_a   1.000
_cell.length_b   1.000
_cell.length_c   1.000
_cell.angle_alpha   90.00
_cell.angle_beta   90.00
_cell.angle_gamma   90.00
#
_symmetry.space_group_name_H-M   'P 1'
#
loop_
_entity.id
_entity.type
_entity.pdbx_description
1 polymer ?
#
loop_
_entity_poly.entity_id
_entity_poly.type
_entity_poly.pdbx_seq_one_letter_code
_entity_poly.pdbx_strand_id
1 'polypeptide(L)'
;MKIVQKMKNPRIQEKPHQIQSNEKQNHHQSKEKKSNAPFRRIKAEEIQLDQRVADNSFLAKGGAQGSYGHKAHMDLIVTRGKAFTKEKNKKKRGSYRGGIIDTTSHSIKFD
;
A
#
# COMPACT_ATOMS: atom_id res chain seq x y z
N MET A 1 -73.53 -35.13 22.53
CA MET A 1 -74.70 -34.26 22.23
C MET A 1 -74.21 -33.07 21.40
N LYS A 2 -74.91 -32.76 20.30
CA LYS A 2 -74.87 -31.56 19.42
C LYS A 2 -73.50 -31.28 18.74
N ILE A 3 -73.26 -31.60 17.46
CA ILE A 3 -73.84 -31.09 16.19
C ILE A 3 -73.70 -29.56 16.07
N VAL A 4 -72.85 -29.09 15.16
CA VAL A 4 -73.12 -28.24 13.96
C VAL A 4 -71.78 -28.19 13.19
N GLN A 5 -71.52 -28.94 12.12
CA GLN A 5 -72.10 -28.95 10.77
C GLN A 5 -71.68 -27.74 9.90
N LYS A 6 -70.90 -28.06 8.84
CA LYS A 6 -70.90 -27.43 7.49
C LYS A 6 -70.30 -26.00 7.40
N MET A 7 -69.60 -25.58 6.34
CA MET A 7 -69.72 -25.95 4.92
C MET A 7 -68.57 -25.34 4.08
N LYS A 8 -68.12 -26.12 3.07
CA LYS A 8 -67.84 -25.73 1.66
C LYS A 8 -66.75 -24.67 1.37
N ASN A 9 -65.64 -25.09 0.74
CA ASN A 9 -65.31 -24.96 -0.71
C ASN A 9 -64.82 -23.55 -1.11
N PRO A 10 -64.17 -23.37 -2.27
CA PRO A 10 -63.16 -24.17 -2.96
C PRO A 10 -61.91 -23.31 -3.30
N ARG A 11 -60.88 -23.97 -3.86
CA ARG A 11 -59.65 -23.39 -4.41
C ARG A 11 -59.95 -22.26 -5.42
N ILE A 12 -59.54 -21.03 -5.12
CA ILE A 12 -59.43 -19.94 -6.09
C ILE A 12 -57.94 -19.69 -6.34
N GLN A 13 -57.55 -19.80 -7.61
CA GLN A 13 -56.19 -19.53 -8.09
C GLN A 13 -56.07 -18.03 -8.34
N GLU A 14 -55.34 -17.32 -7.48
CA GLU A 14 -54.96 -15.93 -7.72
C GLU A 14 -53.76 -15.92 -8.69
N LYS A 15 -53.96 -15.33 -9.88
CA LYS A 15 -52.92 -15.14 -10.91
C LYS A 15 -51.88 -14.12 -10.43
N PRO A 16 -50.59 -14.22 -10.80
CA PRO A 16 -49.62 -13.20 -10.46
C PRO A 16 -49.96 -11.90 -11.19
N HIS A 17 -50.43 -10.89 -10.46
CA HIS A 17 -50.53 -9.52 -10.96
C HIS A 17 -49.12 -8.95 -11.08
N GLN A 18 -48.62 -8.86 -12.30
CA GLN A 18 -47.38 -8.15 -12.62
C GLN A 18 -47.56 -6.67 -12.31
N ILE A 19 -46.88 -6.18 -11.27
CA ILE A 19 -46.71 -4.75 -11.04
C ILE A 19 -45.63 -4.29 -12.01
N GLN A 20 -46.04 -3.70 -13.13
CA GLN A 20 -45.12 -2.99 -14.01
C GLN A 20 -44.78 -1.64 -13.36
N SER A 21 -43.71 -1.61 -12.57
CA SER A 21 -43.09 -0.34 -12.17
C SER A 21 -42.35 0.23 -13.38
N ASN A 22 -42.95 1.23 -14.02
CA ASN A 22 -42.25 2.10 -14.98
C ASN A 22 -41.23 2.97 -14.23
N GLU A 23 -40.07 2.39 -13.92
CA GLU A 23 -38.91 3.15 -13.45
C GLU A 23 -38.28 3.85 -14.65
N LYS A 24 -38.47 5.17 -14.71
CA LYS A 24 -37.75 6.05 -15.63
C LYS A 24 -36.25 5.91 -15.37
N GLN A 25 -35.55 5.24 -16.29
CA GLN A 25 -34.09 5.17 -16.33
C GLN A 25 -33.53 6.59 -16.52
N ASN A 26 -33.25 7.30 -15.42
CA ASN A 26 -32.38 8.46 -15.46
C ASN A 26 -30.95 7.96 -15.63
N HIS A 27 -30.48 7.92 -16.88
CA HIS A 27 -29.06 7.79 -17.18
C HIS A 27 -28.32 9.05 -16.73
N HIS A 28 -28.09 9.18 -15.43
CA HIS A 28 -27.01 10.02 -14.94
C HIS A 28 -25.71 9.25 -15.20
N GLN A 29 -25.06 9.54 -16.32
CA GLN A 29 -23.64 9.26 -16.46
C GLN A 29 -22.95 9.96 -15.29
N SER A 30 -22.65 9.20 -14.24
CA SER A 30 -21.79 9.62 -13.14
C SER A 30 -20.40 9.85 -13.71
N LYS A 31 -20.15 11.05 -14.25
CA LYS A 31 -18.77 11.51 -14.47
C LYS A 31 -18.12 11.46 -13.10
N GLU A 32 -17.17 10.55 -12.92
CA GLU A 32 -16.37 10.49 -11.71
C GLU A 32 -15.86 11.89 -11.41
N LYS A 33 -16.28 12.42 -10.26
CA LYS A 33 -15.85 13.74 -9.84
C LYS A 33 -14.35 13.63 -9.59
N LYS A 34 -13.55 14.27 -10.44
CA LYS A 34 -12.11 14.44 -10.21
C LYS A 34 -11.97 15.02 -8.80
N SER A 35 -11.33 14.27 -7.90
CA SER A 35 -11.08 14.79 -6.55
C SER A 35 -10.25 16.05 -6.71
N ASN A 36 -10.56 17.09 -5.93
CA ASN A 36 -9.78 18.32 -5.93
C ASN A 36 -8.43 18.04 -5.25
N ALA A 37 -7.52 17.41 -6.00
CA ALA A 37 -6.18 17.12 -5.53
C ALA A 37 -5.36 18.43 -5.59
N PRO A 38 -4.61 18.74 -4.52
CA PRO A 38 -3.71 19.90 -4.54
C PRO A 38 -2.70 19.76 -5.69
N PHE A 39 -2.24 20.88 -6.22
CA PHE A 39 -1.21 20.86 -7.27
C PHE A 39 0.04 20.11 -6.76
N ARG A 40 0.47 19.11 -7.53
CA ARG A 40 1.70 18.35 -7.29
C ARG A 40 2.56 18.41 -8.55
N ARG A 41 3.84 18.74 -8.39
CA ARG A 41 4.82 18.74 -9.50
C ARG A 41 5.10 17.33 -10.01
N ILE A 42 5.06 16.36 -9.11
CA ILE A 42 5.34 14.96 -9.37
C ILE A 42 4.03 14.20 -9.16
N LYS A 43 3.58 13.50 -10.20
CA LYS A 43 2.43 12.60 -10.12
C LYS A 43 2.95 11.18 -10.02
N ALA A 44 2.89 10.60 -8.81
CA ALA A 44 3.41 9.26 -8.56
C ALA A 44 2.75 8.18 -9.42
N GLU A 45 1.50 8.40 -9.81
CA GLU A 45 0.70 7.49 -10.65
C GLU A 45 1.22 7.34 -12.08
N GLU A 46 1.90 8.37 -12.60
CA GLU A 46 2.37 8.42 -14.00
C GLU A 46 3.81 7.92 -14.14
N ILE A 47 4.51 7.61 -13.04
CA ILE A 47 5.93 7.30 -13.04
C ILE A 47 6.14 5.78 -12.98
N GLN A 48 6.80 5.24 -14.01
CA GLN A 48 7.33 3.89 -13.99
C GLN A 48 8.72 3.90 -13.34
N LEU A 49 8.90 3.08 -12.30
CA LEU A 49 10.16 2.97 -11.56
C LEU A 49 10.94 1.76 -12.05
N ASP A 50 12.20 1.95 -12.42
CA ASP A 50 13.11 0.83 -12.70
C ASP A 50 13.37 0.06 -11.39
N GLN A 51 13.17 -1.26 -11.45
CA GLN A 51 13.35 -2.18 -10.33
C GLN A 51 14.75 -2.10 -9.72
N ARG A 52 15.77 -1.74 -10.51
CA ARG A 52 17.16 -1.63 -10.06
C ARG A 52 17.41 -0.48 -9.07
N VAL A 53 16.60 0.58 -9.15
CA VAL A 53 16.70 1.78 -8.30
C VAL A 53 15.51 1.91 -7.35
N ALA A 54 14.69 0.86 -7.26
CA ALA A 54 13.48 0.90 -6.45
C ALA A 54 13.77 0.96 -4.95
N ASP A 55 14.87 0.36 -4.49
CA ASP A 55 15.27 0.35 -3.08
C ASP A 55 16.53 1.19 -2.83
N ASN A 56 16.37 2.24 -2.00
CA ASN A 56 17.44 3.12 -1.56
C ASN A 56 18.06 2.68 -0.22
N SER A 57 17.65 1.54 0.33
CA SER A 57 18.21 1.00 1.57
C SER A 57 19.68 0.64 1.40
N PHE A 58 20.45 0.73 2.50
CA PHE A 58 21.85 0.32 2.49
C PHE A 58 22.02 -1.17 2.17
N LEU A 59 21.05 -2.02 2.59
CA LEU A 59 21.12 -3.46 2.39
C LEU A 59 20.87 -3.88 0.94
N ALA A 60 20.16 -3.07 0.15
CA ALA A 60 20.00 -3.29 -1.29
C ALA A 60 21.29 -3.07 -2.08
N LYS A 61 22.30 -2.40 -1.50
CA LYS A 61 23.61 -2.25 -2.14
C LYS A 61 24.28 -3.63 -2.24
N GLY A 62 24.64 -4.02 -3.47
CA GLY A 62 25.52 -5.17 -3.72
C GLY A 62 26.82 -5.07 -2.89
N GLY A 63 27.38 -6.21 -2.48
CA GLY A 63 28.66 -6.24 -1.77
C GLY A 63 28.67 -5.57 -0.38
N ALA A 64 27.52 -5.17 0.16
CA ALA A 64 27.46 -4.49 1.45
C ALA A 64 27.93 -5.38 2.61
N GLN A 65 27.66 -6.68 2.57
CA GLN A 65 27.96 -7.61 3.67
C GLN A 65 29.44 -7.60 4.06
N GLY A 66 29.72 -7.50 5.37
CA GLY A 66 31.08 -7.46 5.91
C GLY A 66 31.88 -6.16 5.65
N SER A 67 31.32 -5.21 4.90
CA SER A 67 31.98 -3.93 4.61
C SER A 67 32.00 -2.99 5.82
N TYR A 68 32.86 -1.97 5.74
CA TYR A 68 32.94 -0.88 6.70
C TYR A 68 31.62 -0.13 6.85
N GLY A 69 30.81 -0.02 5.79
CA GLY A 69 29.48 0.60 5.85
C GLY A 69 28.46 -0.29 6.56
N HIS A 70 28.55 -1.61 6.39
CA HIS A 70 27.56 -2.54 6.92
C HIS A 70 27.58 -2.64 8.44
N LYS A 71 28.77 -2.67 9.04
CA LYS A 71 28.87 -2.62 10.49
C LYS A 71 28.38 -1.29 11.08
N ALA A 72 28.57 -0.18 10.37
CA ALA A 72 28.02 1.12 10.77
C ALA A 72 26.50 1.13 10.65
N HIS A 73 25.94 0.54 9.60
CA HIS A 73 24.51 0.37 9.43
C HIS A 73 23.91 -0.43 10.60
N MET A 74 24.47 -1.59 10.93
CA MET A 74 24.02 -2.41 12.06
C MET A 74 24.04 -1.65 13.40
N ASP A 75 25.07 -0.86 13.65
CA ASP A 75 25.21 -0.07 14.88
C ASP A 75 24.21 1.10 14.95
N LEU A 76 23.99 1.81 13.83
CA LEU A 76 23.30 3.09 13.84
C LEU A 76 21.82 3.00 13.46
N ILE A 77 21.40 1.95 12.75
CA ILE A 77 20.02 1.78 12.26
C ILE A 77 18.98 1.76 13.40
N VAL A 78 19.39 1.29 14.58
CA VAL A 78 18.52 1.19 15.76
C VAL A 78 18.18 2.57 16.36
N THR A 79 18.97 3.59 16.05
CA THR A 79 18.82 4.94 16.61
C THR A 79 18.24 5.92 15.60
N ARG A 80 17.46 6.89 16.10
CA ARG A 80 16.88 7.95 15.27
C ARG A 80 17.03 9.32 15.96
N GLY A 81 16.97 10.40 15.17
CA GLY A 81 16.97 11.78 15.67
C GLY A 81 18.17 12.14 16.57
N LYS A 82 17.91 12.77 17.72
CA LYS A 82 18.98 13.20 18.65
C LYS A 82 19.84 12.05 19.16
N ALA A 83 19.26 10.86 19.33
CA ALA A 83 19.99 9.67 19.78
C ALA A 83 20.99 9.20 18.71
N PHE A 84 20.61 9.26 17.43
CA PHE A 84 21.51 8.95 16.32
C PHE A 84 22.76 9.84 16.33
N THR A 85 22.60 11.16 16.51
CA THR A 85 23.74 12.08 16.57
C THR A 85 24.68 11.74 17.73
N LYS A 86 24.13 11.39 18.90
CA LYS A 86 24.93 10.97 20.06
C LYS A 86 25.69 9.67 19.80
N GLU A 87 25.00 8.65 19.31
CA GLU A 87 25.58 7.33 19.04
C GLU A 87 26.65 7.42 17.95
N LYS A 88 26.35 8.11 16.84
CA LYS A 88 27.31 8.41 15.77
C LYS A 88 28.55 9.12 16.31
N ASN A 89 28.40 10.15 17.15
CA ASN A 89 29.53 10.88 17.71
C ASN A 89 30.37 10.03 18.67
N LYS A 90 29.74 9.17 19.46
CA LYS A 90 30.41 8.19 20.34
C LYS A 90 31.24 7.21 19.53
N LYS A 91 30.64 6.63 18.48
CA LYS A 91 31.28 5.71 17.55
C LYS A 91 32.44 6.38 16.78
N LYS A 92 32.25 7.62 16.30
CA LYS A 92 33.30 8.45 15.65
C LYS A 92 34.51 8.70 16.56
N ARG A 93 34.30 8.91 17.86
CA ARG A 93 35.37 9.24 18.83
C ARG A 93 36.30 8.07 19.18
N GLY A 94 36.13 6.90 18.57
CA GLY A 94 37.08 5.79 18.66
C GLY A 94 36.48 4.45 19.05
N SER A 95 35.19 4.37 19.38
CA SER A 95 34.53 3.09 19.68
C SER A 95 34.17 2.29 18.42
N TYR A 96 34.18 2.91 17.24
CA TYR A 96 33.88 2.22 16.00
C TYR A 96 35.13 1.55 15.41
N ARG A 97 35.08 0.22 15.36
CA ARG A 97 36.08 -0.61 14.67
C ARG A 97 35.35 -1.30 13.53
N GLY A 98 35.32 -0.67 12.36
CA GLY A 98 34.52 -1.09 11.20
C GLY A 98 34.91 -2.45 10.58
N GLY A 99 34.40 -2.71 9.39
CA GLY A 99 34.76 -3.86 8.53
C GLY A 99 35.77 -3.49 7.45
N ILE A 100 35.86 -4.31 6.40
CA ILE A 100 36.76 -4.08 5.26
C ILE A 100 36.28 -2.86 4.45
N ILE A 101 37.21 -2.01 4.01
CA ILE A 101 36.88 -0.91 3.10
C ILE A 101 36.67 -1.51 1.71
N ASP A 102 35.42 -1.51 1.26
CA ASP A 102 35.03 -1.91 -0.09
C ASP A 102 35.36 -0.78 -1.08
N THR A 103 36.21 -1.07 -2.07
CA THR A 103 36.63 -0.13 -3.13
C THR A 103 35.96 -0.43 -4.48
N THR A 104 35.04 -1.39 -4.53
CA THR A 104 34.38 -1.81 -5.77
C THR A 104 33.28 -0.83 -6.20
N SER A 105 33.10 -0.69 -7.52
CA SER A 105 32.04 0.17 -8.08
C SER A 105 30.71 -0.58 -8.15
N HIS A 106 29.65 0.08 -7.67
CA HIS A 106 28.27 -0.42 -7.68
C HIS A 106 27.36 0.46 -8.55
N SER A 107 27.93 1.11 -9.57
CA SER A 107 27.19 1.98 -10.48
C SER A 107 26.31 1.18 -11.44
N ILE A 108 25.18 1.78 -11.81
CA ILE A 108 24.31 1.29 -12.89
C ILE A 108 24.44 2.22 -14.09
N LYS A 109 24.42 1.67 -15.31
CA LYS A 109 24.31 2.45 -16.53
C LYS A 109 22.84 2.80 -16.77
N PHE A 110 22.58 4.06 -17.10
CA PHE A 110 21.29 4.51 -17.62
C PHE A 110 21.29 4.37 -19.14
N ASP A 111 20.17 3.92 -19.69
CA ASP A 111 19.95 3.83 -21.13
C ASP A 111 19.48 5.18 -21.71
#